data_AF-A0A355BRL4-F1
#
_entry.id   AF-A0A355BRL4-F1
#
_cell.length_a   1.000
_cell.length_b   1.000
_cell.length_c   1.000
_cell.angle_alpha   90.00
_cell.angle_beta   90.00
_cell.angle_gamma   90.00
#
_symmetry.space_group_name_H-M   'P 1'
#
loop_
_entity.id
_entity.type
_entity.pdbx_description
1 polymer ?
#
loop_
_entity_poly.entity_id
_entity_poly.type
_entity_poly.pdbx_seq_one_letter_code
_entity_poly.pdbx_strand_id
1 'polypeptide(L)'
;MRIALCVIAIFLLGCQPKPDFEARVKDLVVRTVASPSVNFSSYSSYSLAIDTIGTYRAFTRDSMIVDEYAYAVSRAVQANMDKAGYKQVTAGQHPDLAVNIVLSRGYLVDQTFPSPNYYFKRPGNYNYQFSGYGGYSPYPYIIPSYDNPAYLIVEIIDLKNKDAQQRVQFIWTAFMADVDAMLDPIARSVEGVNQAFVQSRYIKTP
;
A
#
# COMPACT_ATOMS: atom_id res chain seq x y z
N MET A 1 3.69 -55.01 35.71
CA MET A 1 4.45 -54.77 34.46
C MET A 1 3.51 -54.43 33.31
N ARG A 2 2.75 -53.32 33.40
CA ARG A 2 1.84 -52.85 32.31
C ARG A 2 1.70 -51.33 32.20
N ILE A 3 2.37 -50.55 33.06
CA ILE A 3 2.24 -49.09 33.11
C ILE A 3 3.47 -48.37 32.49
N ALA A 4 4.61 -49.06 32.38
CA ALA A 4 5.84 -48.45 31.85
C ALA A 4 5.88 -48.35 30.31
N LEU A 5 5.01 -49.05 29.58
CA LEU A 5 5.06 -49.09 28.11
C LEU A 5 4.30 -47.94 27.43
N CYS A 6 3.35 -47.28 28.12
CA CYS A 6 2.54 -46.22 27.53
C CYS A 6 3.20 -44.83 27.55
N VAL A 7 4.23 -44.62 28.36
CA VAL A 7 4.86 -43.29 28.52
C VAL A 7 5.89 -43.00 27.41
N ILE A 8 6.45 -44.04 26.78
CA ILE A 8 7.48 -43.89 25.73
C ILE A 8 6.86 -43.56 24.35
N ALA A 9 5.61 -43.94 24.10
CA ALA A 9 4.95 -43.72 22.81
C ALA A 9 4.49 -42.26 22.59
N ILE A 10 4.36 -41.45 23.64
CA ILE A 10 3.84 -40.07 23.55
C ILE A 10 4.95 -39.08 23.15
N PHE A 11 6.23 -39.43 23.30
CA PHE A 11 7.35 -38.54 22.94
C PHE A 11 7.68 -38.48 21.45
N LEU A 12 7.14 -39.38 20.62
CA LEU A 12 7.44 -39.43 19.18
C LEU A 12 6.44 -38.65 18.29
N LEU A 13 5.38 -38.08 18.86
CA LEU A 13 4.41 -37.23 18.14
C LEU A 13 4.73 -35.73 18.23
N GLY A 14 5.86 -35.36 18.83
CA GLY A 14 6.30 -33.97 19.00
C GLY A 14 6.98 -33.34 17.78
N CYS A 15 7.29 -34.11 16.73
CA CYS A 15 7.69 -33.52 15.45
C CYS A 15 6.43 -33.00 14.74
N GLN A 16 5.94 -31.83 15.15
CA GLN A 16 5.15 -31.04 14.21
C GLN A 16 6.03 -30.82 12.97
N PRO A 17 5.56 -31.15 11.75
CA PRO A 17 6.30 -30.79 10.55
C PRO A 17 6.60 -29.31 10.65
N LYS A 18 7.88 -28.95 10.50
CA LYS A 18 8.33 -27.56 10.48
C LYS A 18 7.36 -26.84 9.56
N PRO A 19 6.63 -25.80 10.03
CA PRO A 19 5.62 -25.16 9.21
C PRO A 19 6.29 -24.79 7.89
N ASP A 20 5.68 -25.22 6.79
CA ASP A 20 6.20 -24.95 5.46
C ASP A 20 6.15 -23.44 5.24
N PHE A 21 7.26 -22.78 5.54
CA PHE A 21 7.38 -21.33 5.46
C PHE A 21 7.20 -20.87 4.01
N GLU A 22 7.58 -21.68 3.02
CA GLU A 22 7.36 -21.37 1.60
C GLU A 22 5.87 -21.33 1.25
N ALA A 23 5.05 -22.16 1.91
CA ALA A 23 3.60 -22.15 1.72
C ALA A 23 2.93 -20.88 2.29
N ARG A 24 3.54 -20.19 3.26
CA ARG A 24 2.98 -18.98 3.90
C ARG A 24 3.48 -17.66 3.29
N VAL A 25 4.64 -17.66 2.61
CA VAL A 25 5.10 -16.55 1.74
C VAL A 25 4.17 -16.33 0.53
N LYS A 26 3.26 -17.27 0.28
CA LYS A 26 2.43 -17.31 -0.94
C LYS A 26 1.33 -16.25 -1.00
N ASP A 27 0.83 -15.76 0.13
CA ASP A 27 -0.32 -14.85 0.16
C ASP A 27 0.11 -13.43 0.56
N LEU A 28 0.36 -12.59 -0.44
CA LEU A 28 0.56 -11.16 -0.23
C LEU A 28 -0.67 -10.55 0.47
N VAL A 29 -0.47 -9.93 1.63
CA VAL A 29 -1.56 -9.28 2.36
C VAL A 29 -1.82 -7.91 1.72
N VAL A 30 -2.95 -7.80 1.03
CA VAL A 30 -3.42 -6.56 0.39
C VAL A 30 -4.63 -6.00 1.13
N ARG A 31 -4.52 -4.77 1.63
CA ARG A 31 -5.63 -4.05 2.27
C ARG A 31 -5.86 -2.73 1.56
N THR A 32 -7.13 -2.36 1.42
CA THR A 32 -7.55 -1.10 0.82
C THR A 32 -8.48 -0.37 1.78
N VAL A 33 -8.32 0.95 1.84
CA VAL A 33 -9.21 1.86 2.58
C VAL A 33 -9.71 2.90 1.59
N ALA A 34 -11.00 3.15 1.59
CA ALA A 34 -11.62 4.23 0.82
C ALA A 34 -12.38 5.17 1.75
N SER A 35 -12.43 6.44 1.39
CA SER A 35 -13.32 7.39 2.05
C SER A 35 -14.78 7.10 1.65
N PRO A 36 -15.69 6.83 2.60
CA PRO A 36 -17.05 6.39 2.31
C PRO A 36 -17.93 7.47 1.66
N SER A 37 -17.54 8.74 1.76
CA SER A 37 -18.29 9.87 1.20
C SER A 37 -17.91 10.23 -0.24
N VAL A 38 -16.93 9.54 -0.83
CA VAL A 38 -16.37 9.91 -2.12
C VAL A 38 -17.06 9.17 -3.26
N ASN A 39 -17.55 9.93 -4.24
CA ASN A 39 -18.00 9.39 -5.52
C ASN A 39 -16.86 9.41 -6.54
N PHE A 40 -16.21 8.26 -6.74
CA PHE A 40 -15.09 8.10 -7.67
C PHE A 40 -15.44 8.36 -9.14
N SER A 41 -16.73 8.29 -9.51
CA SER A 41 -17.19 8.61 -10.87
C SER A 41 -17.22 10.12 -11.17
N SER A 42 -17.02 10.98 -10.17
CA SER A 42 -16.99 12.43 -10.33
C SER A 42 -15.64 13.00 -10.80
N TYR A 43 -14.63 12.12 -10.94
CA TYR A 43 -13.30 12.44 -11.42
C TYR A 43 -13.07 11.82 -12.81
N SER A 44 -12.18 12.42 -13.59
CA SER A 44 -11.92 12.03 -14.98
C SER A 44 -10.43 11.90 -15.30
N SER A 45 -9.57 12.57 -14.54
CA SER A 45 -8.14 12.65 -14.84
C SER A 45 -7.27 12.42 -13.61
N TYR A 46 -6.06 11.93 -13.84
CA TYR A 46 -5.09 11.73 -12.76
C TYR A 46 -3.67 12.09 -13.20
N SER A 47 -2.82 12.42 -12.24
CA SER A 47 -1.36 12.44 -12.44
C SER A 47 -0.70 11.36 -11.61
N LEU A 48 0.29 10.70 -12.21
CA LEU A 48 1.16 9.71 -11.59
C LEU A 48 2.57 9.90 -12.13
N ALA A 49 3.58 9.93 -11.25
CA ALA A 49 4.96 9.80 -11.67
C ALA A 49 5.21 8.34 -12.09
N ILE A 50 5.57 8.14 -13.35
CA ILE A 50 6.08 6.85 -13.82
C ILE A 50 7.55 6.77 -13.40
N ASP A 51 8.08 5.56 -13.21
CA ASP A 51 9.49 5.24 -12.92
C ASP A 51 10.07 5.74 -11.60
N THR A 52 9.31 6.46 -10.78
CA THR A 52 9.79 7.01 -9.51
C THR A 52 8.88 6.61 -8.35
N ILE A 53 9.45 6.01 -7.30
CA ILE A 53 8.78 5.67 -6.04
C ILE A 53 9.47 6.38 -4.88
N GLY A 54 8.70 7.04 -4.01
CA GLY A 54 9.23 7.62 -2.78
C GLY A 54 9.53 6.53 -1.75
N THR A 55 10.58 6.67 -0.95
CA THR A 55 10.87 5.73 0.14
C THR A 55 10.77 6.39 1.49
N TYR A 56 10.18 5.67 2.45
CA TYR A 56 10.29 5.97 3.86
C TYR A 56 11.18 4.93 4.55
N ARG A 57 12.11 5.40 5.37
CA ARG A 57 12.85 4.54 6.31
C ARG A 57 12.97 5.27 7.63
N ALA A 58 12.65 4.59 8.72
CA ALA A 58 12.87 5.14 10.05
C ALA A 58 14.34 5.59 10.20
N PHE A 59 14.54 6.81 10.70
CA PHE A 59 15.85 7.39 11.05
C PHE A 59 16.80 7.76 9.89
N THR A 60 16.36 7.74 8.63
CA THR A 60 17.17 8.20 7.47
C THR A 60 16.44 9.24 6.62
N ARG A 61 17.18 9.99 5.79
CA ARG A 61 16.58 10.95 4.85
C ARG A 61 15.72 10.23 3.82
N ASP A 62 14.57 10.82 3.50
CA ASP A 62 13.69 10.37 2.41
C ASP A 62 14.49 10.27 1.10
N SER A 63 14.23 9.20 0.34
CA SER A 63 14.93 8.92 -0.91
C SER A 63 13.96 8.48 -2.01
N MET A 64 14.50 8.33 -3.22
CA MET A 64 13.79 7.94 -4.43
C MET A 64 14.31 6.59 -4.91
N ILE A 65 13.41 5.69 -5.29
CA ILE A 65 13.72 4.53 -6.12
C ILE A 65 13.37 4.89 -7.56
N VAL A 66 14.33 4.73 -8.46
CA VAL A 66 14.23 5.06 -9.89
C VAL A 66 14.72 3.92 -10.78
N ASP A 67 14.40 2.68 -10.40
CA ASP A 67 14.85 1.45 -11.04
C ASP A 67 13.70 0.67 -11.70
N GLU A 68 14.00 -0.57 -12.13
CA GLU A 68 13.02 -1.48 -12.74
C GLU A 68 11.82 -1.77 -11.82
N TYR A 69 12.04 -1.82 -10.50
CA TYR A 69 10.95 -2.01 -9.54
C TYR A 69 10.00 -0.81 -9.56
N ALA A 70 10.54 0.41 -9.53
CA ALA A 70 9.74 1.64 -9.60
C ALA A 70 8.97 1.74 -10.92
N TYR A 71 9.61 1.39 -12.04
CA TYR A 71 8.95 1.34 -13.35
C TYR A 71 7.81 0.31 -13.39
N ALA A 72 8.07 -0.95 -13.01
CA ALA A 72 7.07 -2.02 -13.08
C ALA A 72 5.84 -1.73 -12.21
N VAL A 73 6.06 -1.27 -10.97
CA VAL A 73 4.97 -0.96 -10.03
C VAL A 73 4.17 0.26 -10.49
N SER A 74 4.83 1.35 -10.90
CA SER A 74 4.13 2.54 -11.40
C SER A 74 3.32 2.26 -12.68
N ARG A 75 3.85 1.41 -13.58
CA ARG A 75 3.11 0.94 -14.77
C ARG A 75 1.90 0.09 -14.42
N ALA A 76 1.97 -0.75 -13.38
CA ALA A 76 0.82 -1.52 -12.92
C ALA A 76 -0.28 -0.61 -12.36
N VAL A 77 0.09 0.41 -11.58
CA VAL A 77 -0.87 1.40 -11.07
C VAL A 77 -1.51 2.17 -12.22
N GLN A 78 -0.70 2.66 -13.17
CA GLN A 78 -1.18 3.35 -14.37
C GLN A 78 -2.18 2.50 -15.15
N ALA A 79 -1.85 1.25 -15.44
CA ALA A 79 -2.73 0.34 -16.19
C ALA A 79 -4.09 0.13 -15.50
N ASN A 80 -4.12 0.06 -14.17
CA ASN A 80 -5.38 -0.07 -13.43
C ASN A 80 -6.19 1.23 -13.42
N MET A 81 -5.55 2.39 -13.27
CA MET A 81 -6.22 3.69 -13.37
C MET A 81 -6.80 3.92 -14.77
N ASP A 82 -6.05 3.57 -15.81
CA ASP A 82 -6.49 3.66 -17.21
C ASP A 82 -7.65 2.70 -17.48
N LYS A 83 -7.57 1.46 -16.97
CA LYS A 83 -8.66 0.47 -17.05
C LYS A 83 -9.91 0.90 -16.28
N ALA A 84 -9.75 1.66 -15.20
CA ALA A 84 -10.84 2.29 -14.46
C ALA A 84 -11.45 3.50 -15.20
N GLY A 85 -10.88 3.90 -16.34
CA GLY A 85 -11.39 4.95 -17.23
C GLY A 85 -10.82 6.35 -16.98
N TYR A 86 -9.89 6.50 -16.04
CA TYR A 86 -9.26 7.79 -15.79
C TYR A 86 -8.18 8.09 -16.84
N LYS A 87 -8.09 9.35 -17.26
CA LYS A 87 -7.09 9.80 -18.21
C LYS A 87 -5.86 10.36 -17.49
N GLN A 88 -4.69 9.79 -17.75
CA GLN A 88 -3.46 10.38 -17.22
C GLN A 88 -3.17 11.73 -17.89
N VAL A 89 -2.86 12.74 -17.08
CA VAL A 89 -2.42 14.06 -17.49
C VAL A 89 -1.21 14.50 -16.66
N THR A 90 -0.47 15.47 -17.15
CA THR A 90 0.64 16.06 -16.38
C THR A 90 0.10 16.90 -15.23
N ALA A 91 0.88 17.06 -14.15
CA ALA A 91 0.44 17.85 -13.00
C ALA A 91 0.14 19.33 -13.35
N GLY A 92 0.79 19.86 -14.40
CA GLY A 92 0.51 21.21 -14.92
C GLY A 92 -0.82 21.35 -15.66
N GLN A 93 -1.51 20.25 -15.97
CA GLN A 93 -2.81 20.22 -16.64
C GLN A 93 -3.99 20.13 -15.66
N HIS A 94 -3.76 20.38 -14.37
CA HIS A 94 -4.78 20.39 -13.32
C HIS A 94 -5.61 19.09 -13.25
N PRO A 95 -4.96 17.93 -13.01
CA PRO A 95 -5.66 16.67 -12.83
C PRO A 95 -6.67 16.72 -11.67
N ASP A 96 -7.74 15.94 -11.79
CA ASP A 96 -8.70 15.75 -10.70
C ASP A 96 -8.08 15.00 -9.51
N LEU A 97 -7.20 14.03 -9.80
CA LEU A 97 -6.57 13.14 -8.83
C LEU A 97 -5.03 13.17 -8.93
N ALA A 98 -4.34 13.01 -7.79
CA ALA A 98 -2.94 12.59 -7.79
C ALA A 98 -2.82 11.16 -7.27
N VAL A 99 -1.93 10.38 -7.87
CA VAL A 99 -1.61 9.03 -7.40
C VAL A 99 -0.17 8.99 -6.93
N ASN A 100 0.03 8.56 -5.68
CA ASN A 100 1.36 8.41 -5.08
C ASN A 100 1.67 6.93 -4.84
N ILE A 101 2.95 6.62 -4.91
CA ILE A 101 3.49 5.29 -4.60
C ILE A 101 4.66 5.48 -3.63
N VAL A 102 4.59 4.81 -2.48
CA VAL A 102 5.60 4.90 -1.42
C VAL A 102 6.00 3.50 -0.98
N LEU A 103 7.29 3.27 -0.82
CA LEU A 103 7.83 2.07 -0.19
C LEU A 103 8.34 2.40 1.20
N SER A 104 7.63 1.93 2.22
CA SER A 104 7.97 2.11 3.64
C SER A 104 8.69 0.90 4.19
N ARG A 105 9.80 1.09 4.90
CA ARG A 105 10.57 0.00 5.53
C ARG A 105 10.87 0.31 6.99
N GLY A 106 10.72 -0.69 7.85
CA GLY A 106 11.03 -0.57 9.28
C GLY A 106 10.02 0.28 10.06
N TYR A 107 8.77 0.36 9.57
CA TYR A 107 7.67 1.03 10.26
C TYR A 107 6.40 0.19 10.17
N LEU A 108 5.72 -0.03 11.30
CA LEU A 108 4.38 -0.61 11.32
C LEU A 108 3.37 0.50 10.97
N VAL A 109 2.57 0.26 9.93
CA VAL A 109 1.66 1.25 9.33
C VAL A 109 0.52 1.69 10.28
N ASP A 110 0.39 1.07 11.45
CA ASP A 110 -0.59 1.39 12.49
C ASP A 110 -0.10 2.40 13.55
N GLN A 111 1.21 2.60 13.70
CA GLN A 111 1.76 3.54 14.65
C GLN A 111 1.92 4.92 14.01
N THR A 112 0.83 5.62 13.72
CA THR A 112 0.91 7.05 13.39
C THR A 112 1.85 7.32 12.20
N PHE A 113 1.40 7.13 10.96
CA PHE A 113 2.13 7.76 9.84
C PHE A 113 2.22 9.26 10.15
N PRO A 114 3.41 9.84 10.37
CA PRO A 114 3.53 11.26 10.57
C PRO A 114 3.37 11.92 9.20
N SER A 115 2.13 12.20 8.80
CA SER A 115 1.88 13.14 7.72
C SER A 115 1.64 14.53 8.32
N PRO A 116 2.69 15.35 8.41
CA PRO A 116 2.49 16.73 7.98
C PRO A 116 3.55 17.27 6.99
N ASN A 117 4.70 16.61 6.79
CA ASN A 117 5.86 17.25 6.12
C ASN A 117 6.64 16.35 5.14
N TYR A 118 5.94 15.59 4.30
CA TYR A 118 6.61 14.80 3.25
C TYR A 118 7.03 15.68 2.07
N TYR A 119 8.21 16.31 2.20
CA TYR A 119 8.88 17.17 1.21
C TYR A 119 9.55 16.34 0.11
N PHE A 120 8.75 15.69 -0.72
CA PHE A 120 9.16 15.62 -2.12
C PHE A 120 8.84 16.97 -2.75
N LYS A 121 9.71 17.50 -3.62
CA LYS A 121 9.35 18.66 -4.45
C LYS A 121 8.24 18.25 -5.42
N ARG A 122 7.00 18.31 -4.94
CA ARG A 122 5.79 18.01 -5.70
C ARG A 122 5.50 19.15 -6.67
N PRO A 123 4.97 18.88 -7.86
CA PRO A 123 4.38 19.94 -8.68
C PRO A 123 3.14 20.48 -7.94
N GLY A 124 3.20 21.74 -7.50
CA GLY A 124 2.10 22.44 -6.82
C GLY A 124 2.22 22.45 -5.30
N ASN A 125 2.20 23.67 -4.73
CA ASN A 125 2.31 23.94 -3.30
C ASN A 125 1.03 23.55 -2.53
N TYR A 126 0.74 22.26 -2.40
CA TYR A 126 -0.46 21.78 -1.69
C TYR A 126 -0.12 21.40 -0.24
N ASN A 127 -0.94 21.88 0.70
CA ASN A 127 -0.93 21.42 2.09
C ASN A 127 -1.81 20.17 2.17
N TYR A 128 -1.33 19.08 2.78
CA TYR A 128 -2.06 17.83 2.86
C TYR A 128 -2.78 17.75 4.22
N GLN A 129 -4.07 17.40 4.23
CA GLN A 129 -4.75 17.05 5.47
C GLN A 129 -5.01 15.55 5.51
N PHE A 130 -4.47 14.93 6.55
CA PHE A 130 -4.82 13.59 6.95
C PHE A 130 -6.05 13.65 7.87
N SER A 131 -7.24 13.75 7.29
CA SER A 131 -8.49 13.65 8.05
C SER A 131 -8.83 12.18 8.28
N GLY A 132 -8.12 11.52 9.20
CA GLY A 132 -8.61 10.30 9.83
C GLY A 132 -7.64 9.12 9.95
N TYR A 133 -6.59 9.23 10.76
CA TYR A 133 -6.24 8.13 11.69
C TYR A 133 -6.00 8.64 13.12
N GLY A 134 -6.65 9.75 13.50
CA GLY A 134 -6.84 10.11 14.90
C GLY A 134 -8.04 9.36 15.47
N GLY A 135 -7.97 8.04 15.52
CA GLY A 135 -9.08 7.22 15.98
C GLY A 135 -8.83 5.75 15.68
N TYR A 136 -8.98 4.93 16.73
CA TYR A 136 -9.02 3.47 16.69
C TYR A 136 -9.83 3.01 15.46
N SER A 137 -9.16 2.44 14.45
CA SER A 137 -9.86 1.83 13.31
C SER A 137 -10.40 0.47 13.79
N PRO A 138 -11.72 0.21 13.78
CA PRO A 138 -12.29 -1.04 14.28
C PRO A 138 -12.08 -2.24 13.33
N TYR A 139 -11.23 -2.12 12.31
CA TYR A 139 -11.06 -3.11 11.25
C TYR A 139 -9.65 -3.72 11.25
N PRO A 140 -9.53 -5.04 10.94
CA PRO A 140 -8.41 -5.87 11.33
C PRO A 140 -7.05 -5.39 10.78
N TYR A 141 -6.06 -5.51 11.65
CA TYR A 141 -4.65 -5.13 11.47
C TYR A 141 -3.98 -5.93 10.34
N ILE A 142 -3.11 -5.28 9.55
CA ILE A 142 -2.11 -6.02 8.76
C ILE A 142 -0.89 -6.19 9.65
N ILE A 143 -0.76 -7.37 10.24
CA ILE A 143 0.45 -7.75 10.95
C ILE A 143 1.42 -8.31 9.91
N PRO A 144 2.58 -7.68 9.69
CA PRO A 144 3.58 -8.20 8.78
C PRO A 144 4.12 -9.51 9.35
N SER A 145 4.48 -10.44 8.47
CA SER A 145 4.95 -11.76 8.88
C SER A 145 6.41 -11.78 9.37
N TYR A 146 7.12 -10.65 9.24
CA TYR A 146 8.56 -10.54 9.53
C TYR A 146 8.94 -9.36 10.44
N ASP A 147 10.07 -9.51 11.13
CA ASP A 147 10.67 -8.51 12.04
C ASP A 147 11.08 -7.20 11.34
N ASN A 148 11.26 -7.20 10.01
CA ASN A 148 11.56 -6.03 9.18
C ASN A 148 10.45 -5.79 8.15
N PRO A 149 9.36 -5.10 8.53
CA PRO A 149 8.22 -4.97 7.65
C PRO A 149 8.49 -3.96 6.54
N ALA A 150 8.19 -4.36 5.31
CA ALA A 150 8.21 -3.52 4.13
C ALA A 150 6.80 -3.40 3.56
N TYR A 151 6.31 -2.18 3.41
CA TYR A 151 4.99 -1.89 2.87
C TYR A 151 5.10 -1.08 1.60
N LEU A 152 4.61 -1.63 0.51
CA LEU A 152 4.26 -0.82 -0.65
C LEU A 152 2.90 -0.17 -0.37
N ILE A 153 2.82 1.13 -0.60
CA ILE A 153 1.64 1.95 -0.36
C ILE A 153 1.30 2.66 -1.65
N VAL A 154 0.04 2.55 -2.08
CA VAL A 154 -0.49 3.32 -3.22
C VAL A 154 -1.62 4.19 -2.70
N GLU A 155 -1.58 5.48 -3.02
CA GLU A 155 -2.54 6.46 -2.50
C GLU A 155 -3.17 7.23 -3.66
N ILE A 156 -4.48 7.45 -3.59
CA ILE A 156 -5.22 8.36 -4.47
C ILE A 156 -5.65 9.58 -3.66
N ILE A 157 -5.29 10.75 -4.16
CA ILE A 157 -5.51 12.05 -3.52
C ILE A 157 -6.49 12.86 -4.37
N ASP A 158 -7.47 13.46 -3.71
CA ASP A 158 -8.40 14.40 -4.33
C ASP A 158 -7.77 15.79 -4.43
N LEU A 159 -7.52 16.24 -5.66
CA LEU A 159 -7.02 17.59 -5.96
C LEU A 159 -8.14 18.58 -6.29
N LYS A 160 -9.35 18.05 -6.57
CA LYS A 160 -10.53 18.80 -7.00
C LYS A 160 -11.28 19.39 -5.82
N ASN A 161 -11.55 18.59 -4.78
CA ASN A 161 -12.33 19.02 -3.61
C ASN A 161 -11.40 19.26 -2.41
N LYS A 162 -10.79 20.44 -2.37
CA LYS A 162 -10.00 20.88 -1.22
C LYS A 162 -10.92 21.36 -0.11
N ASP A 163 -10.43 21.25 1.12
CA ASP A 163 -11.14 21.81 2.28
C ASP A 163 -11.05 23.35 2.35
N ALA A 164 -11.69 23.92 3.37
CA ALA A 164 -11.71 25.37 3.60
C ALA A 164 -10.31 25.97 3.84
N GLN A 165 -9.32 25.16 4.21
CA GLN A 165 -7.91 25.55 4.42
C GLN A 165 -7.03 25.21 3.20
N GLN A 166 -7.64 24.93 2.04
CA GLN A 166 -6.96 24.53 0.80
C GLN A 166 -6.14 23.25 0.93
N ARG A 167 -6.52 22.36 1.85
CA ARG A 167 -5.86 21.09 2.04
C ARG A 167 -6.50 20.01 1.18
N VAL A 168 -5.65 19.17 0.60
CA VAL A 168 -6.07 17.99 -0.18
C VAL A 168 -6.18 16.76 0.73
N GLN A 169 -7.01 15.79 0.33
CA GLN A 169 -7.33 14.61 1.13
C GLN A 169 -6.98 13.33 0.37
N PHE A 170 -6.51 12.33 1.11
CA PHE A 170 -6.43 10.95 0.61
C PHE A 170 -7.82 10.35 0.59
N ILE A 171 -8.26 9.90 -0.58
CA ILE A 171 -9.59 9.32 -0.79
C ILE A 171 -9.55 7.80 -0.94
N TRP A 172 -8.38 7.25 -1.24
CA TRP A 172 -8.13 5.81 -1.22
C TRP A 172 -6.66 5.52 -0.92
N THR A 173 -6.40 4.46 -0.16
CA THR A 173 -5.06 3.96 0.13
C THR A 173 -5.04 2.44 0.10
N ALA A 174 -4.06 1.86 -0.59
CA ALA A 174 -3.74 0.45 -0.55
C ALA A 174 -2.43 0.20 0.17
N PHE A 175 -2.40 -0.86 0.97
CA PHE A 175 -1.24 -1.36 1.70
C PHE A 175 -0.97 -2.79 1.26
N MET A 176 0.26 -3.05 0.82
CA MET A 176 0.76 -4.36 0.43
C MET A 176 1.95 -4.64 1.34
N ALA A 177 1.81 -5.60 2.26
CA ALA A 177 2.83 -5.91 3.25
C ALA A 177 3.86 -6.91 2.72
N ASP A 178 5.01 -6.98 3.41
CA ASP A 178 6.07 -7.97 3.21
C ASP A 178 6.68 -8.01 1.80
N VAL A 179 6.60 -6.90 1.04
CA VAL A 179 7.03 -6.87 -0.38
C VAL A 179 8.52 -7.17 -0.60
N ASP A 180 9.39 -6.87 0.37
CA ASP A 180 10.82 -7.17 0.30
C ASP A 180 11.17 -8.62 0.71
N ALA A 181 10.26 -9.34 1.39
CA ALA A 181 10.51 -10.69 1.90
C ALA A 181 10.18 -11.79 0.88
N MET A 182 9.78 -11.41 -0.33
CA MET A 182 9.27 -12.32 -1.36
C MET A 182 10.36 -12.74 -2.35
N LEU A 183 10.23 -13.96 -2.91
CA LEU A 183 11.17 -14.52 -3.90
C LEU A 183 11.25 -13.71 -5.20
N ASP A 184 10.18 -12.99 -5.56
CA ASP A 184 10.12 -12.05 -6.68
C ASP A 184 9.39 -10.77 -6.24
N PRO A 185 10.10 -9.79 -5.66
CA PRO A 185 9.50 -8.57 -5.14
C PRO A 185 8.75 -7.76 -6.19
N ILE A 186 9.24 -7.74 -7.44
CA ILE A 186 8.63 -6.98 -8.54
C ILE A 186 7.29 -7.60 -8.91
N ALA A 187 7.29 -8.88 -9.29
CA ALA A 187 6.07 -9.54 -9.75
C ALA A 187 4.99 -9.55 -8.67
N ARG A 188 5.37 -9.77 -7.40
CA ARG A 188 4.43 -9.75 -6.29
C ARG A 188 3.90 -8.37 -5.96
N SER A 189 4.73 -7.33 -6.03
CA SER A 189 4.25 -5.95 -5.87
C SER A 189 3.25 -5.58 -6.96
N VAL A 190 3.50 -5.99 -8.21
CA VAL A 190 2.56 -5.81 -9.32
C VAL A 190 1.25 -6.58 -9.10
N GLU A 191 1.32 -7.84 -8.65
CA GLU A 191 0.15 -8.64 -8.29
C GLU A 191 -0.67 -7.97 -7.17
N GLY A 192 0.01 -7.44 -6.15
CA GLY A 192 -0.62 -6.72 -5.05
C GLY A 192 -1.34 -5.46 -5.47
N VAL A 193 -0.72 -4.67 -6.34
CA VAL A 193 -1.35 -3.50 -6.96
C VAL A 193 -2.61 -3.93 -7.71
N ASN A 194 -2.51 -4.94 -8.58
CA ASN A 194 -3.66 -5.44 -9.34
C ASN A 194 -4.79 -5.91 -8.41
N GLN A 195 -4.44 -6.67 -7.37
CA GLN A 195 -5.40 -7.16 -6.38
C GLN A 195 -6.09 -6.00 -5.63
N ALA A 196 -5.35 -4.94 -5.27
CA ALA A 196 -5.91 -3.77 -4.62
C ALA A 196 -7.00 -3.08 -5.46
N PHE A 197 -6.81 -3.00 -6.78
CA PHE A 197 -7.83 -2.48 -7.69
C PHE A 197 -8.99 -3.48 -7.93
N VAL A 198 -8.71 -4.79 -7.98
CA VAL A 198 -9.74 -5.84 -8.10
C VAL A 198 -10.74 -5.79 -6.94
N GLN A 199 -10.27 -5.53 -5.71
CA GLN A 199 -11.13 -5.37 -4.53
C GLN A 199 -11.71 -3.96 -4.37
N SER A 200 -11.30 -3.01 -5.20
CA SER A 200 -11.75 -1.61 -5.18
C SER A 200 -12.54 -1.24 -6.45
N ARG A 201 -13.47 -2.10 -6.89
CA ARG A 201 -14.23 -1.93 -8.15
C ARG A 201 -15.08 -0.66 -8.26
N TYR A 202 -15.26 0.05 -7.14
CA TYR A 202 -15.92 1.36 -7.09
C TYR A 202 -15.04 2.49 -7.59
N ILE A 203 -13.72 2.28 -7.74
CA ILE A 203 -12.79 3.22 -8.40
C ILE A 203 -12.94 3.06 -9.90
N LYS A 204 -13.82 3.86 -10.49
CA LYS A 204 -14.03 3.92 -11.93
C LYS A 204 -14.76 5.20 -12.33
N THR A 205 -14.58 5.61 -13.58
CA THR A 205 -15.42 6.61 -14.24
C THR A 205 -16.80 6.01 -14.60
N PRO A 206 -17.80 6.86 -14.92
CA PRO A 206 -19.09 6.39 -15.43
C PRO A 206 -18.97 5.44 -16.63
#